data_AF-A0AA49GCI0-F1
#
_entry.id   AF-A0AA49GCI0-F1
#
_cell.length_a   1.000
_cell.length_b   1.000
_cell.length_c   1.000
_cell.angle_alpha   90.00
_cell.angle_beta   90.00
_cell.angle_gamma   90.00
#
_symmetry.space_group_name_H-M   'P 1'
#
loop_
_entity.id
_entity.type
_entity.pdbx_description
1 polymer ?
#
loop_
_entity_poly.entity_id
_entity_poly.type
_entity_poly.pdbx_seq_one_letter_code
_entity_poly.pdbx_strand_id
1 'polypeptide(L)' 'MQSIKQKWLFFTILGLILIGAGLSLAIDAGFYRLQNPEGWNWIYYGTFALVVFNSGICCFGKGVIYKVKLEKLLSKGS' A
#
# COMPACT_ATOMS: atom_id res chain seq x y z
N MET A 1 8.09 23.00 13.24
CA MET A 1 6.80 22.27 13.36
C MET A 1 6.22 21.72 12.04
N GLN A 2 6.76 22.04 10.84
CA GLN A 2 6.19 21.60 9.55
C GLN A 2 6.63 20.19 9.08
N SER A 3 7.80 19.69 9.48
CA SER A 3 8.42 18.50 8.87
C SER A 3 7.73 17.17 9.18
N ILE A 4 6.98 17.08 10.28
CA ILE A 4 6.31 15.82 10.65
C ILE A 4 5.01 15.62 9.86
N LYS A 5 4.35 16.72 9.47
CA LYS A 5 3.16 16.65 8.64
C LYS A 5 3.47 16.12 7.23
N GLN A 6 4.62 16.51 6.67
CA GLN A 6 5.11 16.01 5.38
C GLN A 6 5.56 14.55 5.43
N LYS A 7 6.34 14.13 6.46
CA LYS A 7 6.84 12.75 6.56
C LYS A 7 5.73 11.71 6.51
N TRP A 8 4.59 12.01 7.13
CA TRP A 8 3.48 11.08 7.15
C TRP A 8 2.56 11.17 5.94
N LEU A 9 2.38 12.36 5.36
CA LEU A 9 1.74 12.43 4.05
C LEU A 9 2.55 11.60 3.05
N PHE A 10 3.88 11.69 3.09
CA PHE A 10 4.75 10.87 2.25
C PHE A 10 4.57 9.37 2.52
N PHE A 11 4.53 8.93 3.78
CA PHE A 11 4.33 7.52 4.14
C PHE A 11 2.97 6.98 3.68
N THR A 12 1.92 7.78 3.86
CA THR A 12 0.56 7.52 3.40
C THR A 12 0.51 7.48 1.86
N ILE A 13 1.09 8.46 1.17
CA ILE A 13 1.12 8.50 -0.30
C ILE A 13 1.91 7.31 -0.87
N LEU A 14 3.06 6.98 -0.26
CA LEU A 14 3.90 5.86 -0.69
C LEU A 14 3.15 4.52 -0.53
N GLY A 15 2.44 4.34 0.59
CA GLY A 15 1.58 3.18 0.80
C GLY A 15 0.44 3.11 -0.21
N LEU A 16 -0.21 4.24 -0.52
CA LEU A 16 -1.28 4.32 -1.51
C LEU A 16 -0.79 3.97 -2.92
N ILE A 17 0.41 4.42 -3.28
CA ILE A 17 1.07 4.09 -4.55
C ILE A 17 1.39 2.59 -4.61
N LEU A 18 1.91 2.00 -3.52
CA LEU A 18 2.20 0.56 -3.46
C LEU A 18 0.93 -0.30 -3.62
N ILE A 19 -0.17 0.15 -3.01
CA ILE A 19 -1.50 -0.45 -3.14
C ILE A 19 -1.97 -0.37 -4.60
N GLY A 20 -1.91 0.81 -5.22
CA GLY A 20 -2.30 0.99 -6.63
C GLY A 20 -1.43 0.17 -7.61
N ALA A 21 -0.13 0.10 -7.35
CA ALA A 21 0.82 -0.71 -8.12
C ALA A 21 0.54 -2.21 -7.98
N GLY A 22 0.29 -2.69 -6.76
CA GLY A 22 -0.11 -4.08 -6.50
C GLY A 22 -1.43 -4.44 -7.18
N LEU A 23 -2.39 -3.50 -7.20
CA LEU A 23 -3.67 -3.71 -7.88
C LEU A 23 -3.50 -3.77 -9.41
N SER A 24 -2.68 -2.89 -10.00
CA SER A 24 -2.37 -2.96 -11.44
C SER A 24 -1.68 -4.28 -11.82
N LEU A 25 -0.71 -4.74 -11.03
CA LEU A 25 -0.03 -6.03 -11.24
C LEU A 25 -1.00 -7.21 -11.13
N ALA A 26 -1.96 -7.15 -10.20
CA ALA A 26 -3.00 -8.17 -10.05
C ALA A 26 -3.97 -8.19 -11.24
N ILE A 27 -4.35 -7.01 -11.75
CA ILE A 27 -5.21 -6.86 -12.93
C ILE A 27 -4.49 -7.40 -14.17
N ASP A 28 -3.22 -7.04 -14.35
CA ASP A 28 -2.40 -7.50 -15.47
C ASP A 28 -2.25 -9.02 -15.48
N ALA A 29 -1.98 -9.63 -14.32
CA ALA A 29 -1.97 -11.09 -14.15
C ALA A 29 -3.33 -11.74 -14.46
N GLY A 30 -4.43 -11.09 -14.07
CA GLY A 30 -5.79 -11.54 -14.39
C GLY A 30 -6.11 -11.47 -15.88
N PHE A 31 -5.61 -10.45 -16.57
CA PHE A 31 -5.72 -10.33 -18.03
C PHE A 31 -4.86 -11.38 -18.75
N TYR A 32 -3.67 -11.65 -18.21
CA TYR A 32 -2.76 -12.69 -18.73
C TYR A 32 -3.39 -14.09 -18.67
N ARG A 33 -4.11 -14.40 -17.57
CA ARG A 33 -4.93 -15.62 -17.46
C ARG A 33 -5.97 -15.74 -18.57
N LEU A 34 -6.65 -14.64 -18.87
CA LEU A 34 -7.74 -14.61 -19.86
C LEU A 34 -7.22 -14.83 -21.29
N GLN A 35 -6.00 -14.38 -21.60
CA GLN A 35 -5.36 -14.60 -22.90
C GLN A 35 -4.63 -15.95 -23.01
N ASN A 36 -4.06 -16.47 -21.92
CA ASN A 36 -3.26 -17.71 -21.91
C ASN A 36 -3.68 -18.61 -20.73
N PRO A 37 -4.68 -19.50 -20.93
CA PRO A 37 -5.21 -20.35 -19.86
C PRO A 37 -4.25 -21.48 -19.42
N GLU A 38 -3.21 -21.77 -20.21
CA GLU A 38 -2.26 -22.88 -20.02
C GLU A 38 -1.26 -22.65 -18.86
N GLY A 39 -1.08 -21.39 -18.40
CA GLY A 39 0.01 -21.00 -17.53
C GLY A 39 -0.40 -20.77 -16.08
N TRP A 40 -0.04 -21.69 -15.17
CA TRP A 40 -0.16 -21.49 -13.71
C TRP A 40 0.65 -20.29 -13.18
N ASN A 41 1.51 -19.71 -14.02
CA ASN A 41 2.32 -18.52 -13.76
C ASN A 41 1.48 -17.30 -13.35
N TRP A 42 0.25 -17.15 -13.86
CA TRP A 42 -0.61 -16.02 -13.49
C TRP A 42 -0.98 -16.04 -12.00
N ILE A 43 -1.16 -17.24 -11.42
CA ILE A 43 -1.47 -17.40 -9.99
C ILE A 43 -0.26 -16.91 -9.17
N TYR A 44 0.95 -17.34 -9.51
CA TYR A 44 2.17 -16.91 -8.82
C TYR A 44 2.36 -15.38 -8.89
N TYR A 45 2.14 -14.80 -10.07
CA TYR A 45 2.25 -13.37 -10.29
C TYR A 45 1.16 -12.59 -9.53
N GLY A 46 -0.08 -13.10 -9.52
CA GLY A 46 -1.20 -12.54 -8.76
C GLY A 46 -1.01 -12.66 -7.25
N THR A 47 -0.47 -13.79 -6.75
CA THR A 47 -0.13 -13.97 -5.33
C THR A 47 0.99 -13.02 -4.93
N PHE A 48 2.02 -12.84 -5.76
CA PHE A 48 3.07 -11.85 -5.51
C PHE A 48 2.50 -10.42 -5.45
N ALA A 49 1.62 -10.07 -6.38
CA ALA A 49 0.92 -8.78 -6.38
C ALA A 49 0.07 -8.57 -5.10
N LEU A 50 -0.62 -9.60 -4.64
CA LEU A 50 -1.38 -9.60 -3.39
C LEU A 50 -0.49 -9.42 -2.16
N VAL A 51 0.69 -10.06 -2.11
CA VAL A 51 1.67 -9.89 -1.03
C VAL A 51 2.18 -8.45 -1.00
N VAL A 52 2.53 -7.89 -2.16
CA VAL A 52 2.97 -6.49 -2.27
C VAL A 52 1.85 -5.52 -1.85
N PHE A 53 0.62 -5.77 -2.28
CA PHE A 53 -0.57 -5.01 -1.91
C PHE A 53 -0.82 -5.03 -0.39
N ASN A 54 -0.82 -6.21 0.22
CA ASN A 54 -1.08 -6.38 1.65
C ASN A 54 0.03 -5.75 2.51
N SER A 55 1.28 -5.88 2.06
CA SER A 55 2.43 -5.19 2.66
C SER A 55 2.32 -3.66 2.55
N GLY A 56 1.85 -3.17 1.39
CA GLY A 56 1.55 -1.75 1.16
C GLY A 56 0.49 -1.21 2.13
N ILE A 57 -0.59 -1.94 2.36
CA ILE A 57 -1.64 -1.59 3.33
C ILE A 57 -1.10 -1.54 4.76
N CYS A 58 -0.29 -2.52 5.16
CA CYS A 58 0.27 -2.56 6.50
C CYS A 58 1.21 -1.36 6.76
N CYS A 59 2.05 -1.04 5.78
CA CYS A 59 2.95 0.12 5.82
C CYS A 59 2.17 1.45 5.86
N PHE A 60 1.13 1.57 5.01
CA PHE A 60 0.20 2.69 5.01
C PHE A 60 -0.47 2.88 6.36
N GLY A 61 -1.07 1.81 6.91
CA GLY A 61 -1.79 1.84 8.19
C GLY A 61 -0.88 2.24 9.36
N LYS A 62 0.33 1.69 9.43
CA LYS A 62 1.33 2.09 10.45
C LYS A 62 1.72 3.56 10.32
N GLY A 63 1.90 4.04 9.08
CA GLY A 63 2.05 5.46 8.78
C GLY A 63 0.90 6.23 9.40
N VAL A 64 -0.33 5.99 8.94
CA VAL A 64 -1.58 6.65 9.37
C VAL A 64 -1.70 6.76 10.89
N ILE A 65 -1.56 5.64 11.60
CA ILE A 65 -1.63 5.56 13.05
C ILE A 65 -0.60 6.44 13.74
N TYR A 66 0.64 6.50 13.22
CA TYR A 66 1.71 7.30 13.81
C TYR A 66 1.42 8.81 13.79
N LYS A 67 0.82 9.40 12.73
CA LYS A 67 0.38 10.80 12.87
C LYS A 67 -0.78 10.95 13.80
N VAL A 68 -1.81 10.11 13.69
CA VAL A 68 -3.01 10.31 14.51
C VAL A 68 -2.62 10.29 15.99
N LYS A 69 -1.68 9.42 16.36
CA LYS A 69 -1.10 9.38 17.71
C LYS A 69 -0.28 10.63 18.03
N LEU A 70 0.53 11.13 17.09
CA LEU A 70 1.31 12.34 17.29
C LEU A 70 0.44 13.61 17.41
N GLU A 71 -0.61 13.72 16.62
CA GLU A 71 -1.57 14.84 16.65
C GLU A 71 -2.36 14.85 17.96
N LYS A 72 -2.78 13.67 18.43
CA LYS A 72 -3.39 13.52 19.76
C LYS A 72 -2.45 13.91 20.90
N LEU A 73 -1.16 13.57 20.81
CA LEU A 73 -0.17 13.96 21.81
C LEU A 73 0.07 15.47 21.81
N LEU A 74 0.10 16.10 20.64
CA LEU A 74 0.26 17.54 20.50
C LEU A 74 -0.97 18.32 21.00
N SER A 75 -2.18 17.77 20.82
CA SER A 75 -3.43 18.37 21.29
C SER A 75 -3.66 18.26 22.80
N LYS A 76 -2.98 17.34 23.50
CA LYS A 76 -3.20 17.07 24.93
C LYS A 76 -2.18 17.77 25.84
N GLY A 77 -1.19 18.45 25.24
CA GLY A 77 -0.17 19.23 25.93
C GLY A 77 -0.40 20.75 25.93
N SER A 78 -1.58 21.21 25.51
CA SER A 78 -2.04 22.60 25.60
C SER A 78 -3.31 22.68 26.43
#